data_AF-A0AAD5FL55-F1
#
_entry.id   AF-A0AAD5FL55-F1
#
_cell.length_a   1.000
_cell.length_b   1.000
_cell.length_c   1.000
_cell.angle_alpha   90.00
_cell.angle_beta   90.00
_cell.angle_gamma   90.00
#
_symmetry.space_group_name_H-M   'P 1'
#
loop_
_entity.id
_entity.type
_entity.pdbx_description
1 polymer ?
#
loop_
_entity_poly.entity_id
_entity_poly.type
_entity_poly.pdbx_seq_one_letter_code
_entity_poly.pdbx_strand_id
1 'polypeptide(L)'
;MAVFEDHISGRVTVYSVPGCPQCLQAKAALKAMNLPVHEVDVSHDAAVRAWLEKMTGSSTVPQIFFNNVHIGGKENPQNLAPEELERLVRLVKEKAVPPDTLSLPAVNSSESEKSDKGAVTASELSEALRNLIMKLYSDHLSADGKSVDYKALSKSACYERYCELAVSLQRVELLSLSHDERLAFFINVYNALVIHGYLRLGFPKNIWQRYRFFNYVSYLIGGEVFTLQDIENGVLRGNRKGIAQLLKPFSKNDPRLQVALPEAEPLIHFALNCGAKGCPPIRTYTSEDIGSQLQTAAGAFLESDDGCNVDTVKREVKLSQIFKWYKADFGDTEEKLLNWVLTHMRASQKKKSLKTLLSTGNVKVSYMPYDWSTDITHNN
;
A
#
# COMPACT_ATOMS: atom_id res chain seq x y z
N MET A 1 -34.82 23.44 3.36
CA MET A 1 -34.56 23.74 4.79
C MET A 1 -33.09 23.50 5.02
N ALA A 2 -32.35 24.55 5.38
CA ALA A 2 -30.92 24.48 5.67
C ALA A 2 -30.72 23.76 7.01
N VAL A 3 -29.89 22.71 7.03
CA VAL A 3 -29.37 22.13 8.26
C VAL A 3 -27.92 22.60 8.36
N PHE A 4 -27.67 23.52 9.28
CA PHE A 4 -26.33 23.99 9.62
C PHE A 4 -25.51 22.79 10.12
N GLU A 5 -24.42 22.45 9.44
CA GLU A 5 -23.35 21.63 10.03
C GLU A 5 -22.72 22.46 11.15
N ASP A 6 -22.96 22.05 12.40
CA ASP A 6 -22.29 22.63 13.57
C ASP A 6 -20.78 22.36 13.45
N HIS A 7 -20.02 23.37 13.00
CA HIS A 7 -18.57 23.31 12.94
C HIS A 7 -18.02 23.25 14.37
N ILE A 8 -17.41 22.13 14.75
CA ILE A 8 -16.79 21.96 16.06
C ILE A 8 -15.29 22.24 15.91
N SER A 9 -14.77 23.22 16.65
CA SER A 9 -13.36 23.63 16.57
C SER A 9 -12.45 22.90 17.58
N GLY A 10 -13.02 22.36 18.65
CA GLY A 10 -12.34 21.70 19.75
C GLY A 10 -12.44 20.17 19.76
N ARG A 11 -12.00 19.53 20.84
CA ARG A 11 -11.97 18.06 21.03
C ARG A 11 -12.52 17.66 22.39
N VAL A 12 -13.39 16.64 22.42
CA VAL A 12 -13.76 15.94 23.66
C VAL A 12 -12.98 14.63 23.73
N THR A 13 -12.24 14.39 24.82
CA THR A 13 -11.44 13.17 25.03
C THR A 13 -11.96 12.39 26.24
N VAL A 14 -12.15 11.08 26.10
CA VAL A 14 -12.57 10.19 27.19
C VAL A 14 -11.51 9.11 27.39
N TYR A 15 -10.88 9.10 28.55
CA TYR A 15 -9.99 8.02 28.97
C TYR A 15 -10.80 6.91 29.63
N SER A 16 -10.70 5.70 29.10
CA SER A 16 -11.56 4.57 29.45
C SER A 16 -10.78 3.27 29.65
N VAL A 17 -11.45 2.26 30.21
CA VAL A 17 -10.96 0.87 30.25
C VAL A 17 -12.03 -0.04 29.64
N PRO A 18 -11.66 -1.04 28.82
CA PRO A 18 -12.61 -1.98 28.21
C PRO A 18 -13.47 -2.68 29.26
N GLY A 19 -14.77 -2.79 28.98
CA GLY A 19 -15.73 -3.45 29.87
C GLY A 19 -16.17 -2.64 31.09
N CYS A 20 -15.68 -1.40 31.29
CA CYS A 20 -16.13 -0.54 32.37
C CYS A 20 -17.55 0.03 32.10
N PRO A 21 -18.57 -0.28 32.93
CA PRO A 21 -19.94 0.19 32.71
C PRO A 21 -20.07 1.72 32.76
N GLN A 22 -19.31 2.39 33.63
CA GLN A 22 -19.33 3.85 33.77
C GLN A 22 -18.73 4.56 32.55
N CYS A 23 -17.71 3.98 31.92
CA CYS A 23 -17.14 4.49 30.67
C CYS A 23 -18.14 4.41 29.52
N LEU A 24 -18.92 3.32 29.45
CA LEU A 24 -19.95 3.16 28.43
C LEU A 24 -21.09 4.19 28.58
N GLN A 25 -21.53 4.41 29.82
CA GLN A 25 -22.57 5.40 30.13
C GLN A 25 -22.13 6.83 29.79
N ALA A 26 -20.91 7.21 30.16
CA ALA A 26 -20.36 8.53 29.85
C ALA A 26 -20.28 8.79 28.33
N LYS A 27 -19.83 7.80 27.55
CA LYS A 27 -19.77 7.90 26.08
C LYS A 27 -21.17 8.01 25.44
N ALA A 28 -22.14 7.25 25.95
CA ALA A 28 -23.52 7.33 25.48
C ALA A 28 -24.14 8.72 25.75
N ALA A 29 -23.87 9.30 26.92
CA ALA A 29 -24.34 10.64 27.27
C ALA A 29 -23.76 11.72 26.33
N LEU A 30 -22.46 11.69 26.07
CA LEU A 30 -21.80 12.64 25.15
C LEU A 30 -22.28 12.49 23.70
N LYS A 31 -22.55 11.27 23.26
CA LYS A 31 -23.10 11.00 21.93
C LYS A 31 -24.55 11.50 21.79
N ALA A 32 -25.37 11.39 22.84
CA ALA A 32 -26.73 11.93 22.87
C ALA A 32 -26.75 13.47 22.75
N MET A 33 -25.65 14.14 23.12
CA MET A 33 -25.45 15.58 22.97
C MET A 33 -24.87 16.00 21.62
N ASN A 34 -24.76 15.08 20.65
CA ASN A 34 -24.20 15.30 19.31
C ASN A 34 -22.74 15.79 19.31
N LEU A 35 -21.95 15.39 20.32
CA LEU A 35 -20.52 15.73 20.41
C LEU A 35 -19.66 14.55 19.93
N PRO A 36 -18.71 14.77 19.00
CA PRO A 36 -17.72 13.76 18.62
C PRO A 36 -16.74 13.54 19.78
N VAL A 37 -16.61 12.28 20.22
CA VAL A 37 -15.78 11.89 21.35
C VAL A 37 -14.57 11.10 20.86
N HIS A 38 -13.38 11.50 21.29
CA HIS A 38 -12.15 10.75 21.11
C HIS A 38 -11.89 9.85 22.32
N GLU A 39 -11.84 8.53 22.11
CA GLU A 39 -11.59 7.57 23.20
C GLU A 39 -10.10 7.22 23.31
N VAL A 40 -9.60 7.11 24.53
CA VAL A 40 -8.24 6.63 24.84
C VAL A 40 -8.33 5.49 25.85
N ASP A 41 -7.93 4.30 25.41
CA ASP A 41 -7.86 3.13 26.30
C ASP A 41 -6.59 3.20 27.15
N VAL A 42 -6.76 3.24 28.48
CA VAL A 42 -5.65 3.31 29.44
C VAL A 42 -5.35 1.97 30.11
N SER A 43 -5.99 0.88 29.67
CA SER A 43 -5.86 -0.45 30.28
C SER A 43 -4.43 -0.97 30.31
N HIS A 44 -3.67 -0.71 29.25
CA HIS A 44 -2.32 -1.22 29.03
C HIS A 44 -1.23 -0.12 28.99
N ASP A 45 -1.59 1.15 29.28
CA ASP A 45 -0.65 2.28 29.24
C ASP A 45 -0.45 2.89 30.65
N ALA A 46 0.58 2.39 31.34
CA ALA A 46 0.94 2.84 32.68
C ALA A 46 1.43 4.29 32.71
N ALA A 47 2.01 4.79 31.61
CA ALA A 47 2.48 6.18 31.52
C ALA A 47 1.31 7.15 31.44
N VAL A 48 0.29 6.82 30.64
CA VAL A 48 -0.95 7.61 30.53
C VAL A 48 -1.73 7.58 31.84
N ARG A 49 -1.77 6.43 32.55
CA ARG A 49 -2.38 6.36 33.89
C ARG A 49 -1.66 7.21 34.93
N ALA A 50 -0.33 7.12 34.99
CA ALA A 50 0.46 7.93 35.93
C ALA A 50 0.34 9.43 35.65
N TRP A 51 0.25 9.81 34.38
CA TRP A 51 -0.02 11.19 33.98
C TRP A 51 -1.45 11.63 34.33
N LEU A 52 -2.46 10.80 34.05
CA LEU A 52 -3.85 11.08 34.42
C LEU A 52 -3.98 11.28 35.93
N GLU A 53 -3.32 10.46 36.74
CA GLU A 53 -3.29 10.60 38.19
C GLU A 53 -2.61 11.91 38.61
N LYS A 54 -1.51 12.29 37.95
CA LYS A 54 -0.83 13.57 38.20
C LYS A 54 -1.68 14.79 37.83
N MET A 55 -2.48 14.70 36.77
CA MET A 55 -3.29 15.81 36.25
C MET A 55 -4.65 15.94 36.93
N THR A 56 -5.28 14.81 37.27
CA THR A 56 -6.65 14.75 37.78
C THR A 56 -6.71 14.41 39.28
N GLY A 57 -5.58 14.04 39.88
CA GLY A 57 -5.50 13.55 41.26
C GLY A 57 -6.11 12.16 41.45
N SER A 58 -6.54 11.48 40.37
CA SER A 58 -7.19 10.17 40.44
C SER A 58 -6.77 9.26 39.29
N SER A 59 -6.54 7.98 39.60
CA SER A 59 -6.28 6.91 38.63
C SER A 59 -7.55 6.19 38.16
N THR A 60 -8.74 6.61 38.62
CA THR A 60 -10.03 6.01 38.24
C THR A 60 -10.46 6.42 36.82
N VAL A 61 -11.25 5.58 36.16
CA VAL A 61 -11.88 5.87 34.86
C VAL A 61 -13.41 5.81 34.98
N PRO A 62 -14.19 6.53 34.14
CA PRO A 62 -13.76 7.39 33.03
C PRO A 62 -13.18 8.73 33.50
N GLN A 63 -12.23 9.30 32.73
CA GLN A 63 -11.80 10.70 32.88
C GLN A 63 -12.12 11.46 31.60
N ILE A 64 -12.83 12.57 31.69
CA ILE A 64 -13.38 13.28 30.53
C ILE A 64 -12.75 14.66 30.42
N PHE A 65 -12.34 15.03 29.22
CA PHE A 65 -11.75 16.32 28.94
C PHE A 65 -12.47 17.01 27.79
N PHE A 66 -12.78 18.29 27.96
CA PHE A 66 -13.22 19.20 26.92
C PHE A 66 -12.06 20.14 26.62
N ASN A 67 -11.36 19.92 25.50
CA ASN A 67 -10.03 20.48 25.25
C ASN A 67 -9.06 20.14 26.41
N ASN A 68 -8.68 21.14 27.20
CA ASN A 68 -7.82 20.99 28.39
C ASN A 68 -8.60 21.02 29.71
N VAL A 69 -9.93 21.17 29.68
CA VAL A 69 -10.76 21.25 30.89
C VAL A 69 -11.16 19.84 31.29
N HIS A 70 -10.67 19.42 32.45
CA HIS A 70 -11.01 18.14 33.07
C HIS A 70 -12.40 18.21 33.74
N ILE A 71 -13.24 17.24 33.44
CA ILE A 71 -14.53 17.00 34.09
C ILE A 71 -14.40 15.65 34.80
N GLY A 72 -14.54 15.70 36.13
CA GLY A 72 -14.09 14.70 37.11
C GLY A 72 -14.42 13.22 36.83
N GLY A 73 -13.73 12.34 37.56
CA GLY A 73 -13.65 10.91 37.25
C GLY A 73 -14.74 9.97 37.80
N LYS A 74 -15.80 10.50 38.41
CA LYS A 74 -16.89 9.69 39.02
C LYS A 74 -18.30 10.17 38.71
N GLU A 75 -18.45 11.32 38.06
CA GLU A 75 -19.76 11.91 37.79
C GLU A 75 -20.13 11.70 36.33
N ASN A 76 -21.31 11.12 36.10
CA ASN A 76 -21.92 11.05 34.79
C ASN A 76 -22.05 12.50 34.26
N PRO A 77 -21.68 12.82 33.01
CA PRO A 77 -21.89 14.14 32.42
C PRO A 77 -23.33 14.68 32.57
N GLN A 78 -24.31 13.79 32.77
CA GLN A 78 -25.71 14.13 33.05
C GLN A 78 -25.98 14.69 34.45
N ASN A 79 -25.03 14.55 35.38
CA ASN A 79 -25.12 15.07 36.75
C ASN A 79 -24.50 16.48 36.88
N LEU A 80 -23.88 16.99 35.82
CA LEU A 80 -23.38 18.37 35.78
C LEU A 80 -24.56 19.34 35.75
N ALA A 81 -24.39 20.47 36.43
CA ALA A 81 -25.35 21.57 36.33
C ALA A 81 -25.53 21.95 34.85
N PRO A 82 -26.77 22.10 34.35
CA PRO A 82 -27.04 22.40 32.94
C PRO A 82 -26.25 23.61 32.41
N GLU A 83 -26.02 24.63 33.25
CA GLU A 83 -25.28 25.82 32.86
C GLU A 83 -23.79 25.54 32.58
N GLU A 84 -23.17 24.64 33.35
CA GLU A 84 -21.75 24.29 33.18
C GLU A 84 -21.55 23.37 31.96
N LEU A 85 -22.51 22.48 31.70
CA LEU A 85 -22.51 21.64 30.51
C LEU A 85 -22.63 22.48 29.23
N GLU A 86 -23.56 23.44 29.19
CA GLU A 86 -23.74 24.34 28.06
C GLU A 86 -22.47 25.18 27.79
N ARG A 87 -21.80 25.63 28.86
CA ARG A 87 -20.52 26.35 28.76
C ARG A 87 -19.41 25.49 28.13
N LEU A 88 -19.31 24.22 28.50
CA LEU A 88 -18.29 23.29 27.97
C LEU A 88 -18.56 22.91 26.51
N VAL A 89 -19.82 22.71 26.15
CA VAL A 89 -20.22 22.49 24.75
C VAL A 89 -19.87 23.71 23.91
N ARG A 90 -20.18 24.92 24.39
CA ARG A 90 -19.82 26.16 23.70
C ARG A 90 -18.31 26.32 23.56
N LEU A 91 -17.53 25.96 24.59
CA LEU A 91 -16.07 25.99 24.56
C LEU A 91 -15.50 25.12 23.43
N VAL A 92 -16.02 23.91 23.26
CA VAL A 92 -15.56 22.97 22.22
C VAL A 92 -16.06 23.36 20.83
N LYS A 93 -17.20 24.04 20.71
CA LYS A 93 -17.66 24.57 19.42
C LYS A 93 -16.85 25.78 18.97
N GLU A 94 -16.60 26.73 19.87
CA GLU A 94 -16.04 28.05 19.53
C GLU A 94 -14.51 28.15 19.62
N LYS A 95 -13.84 27.31 20.42
CA LYS A 95 -12.39 27.40 20.60
C LYS A 95 -11.65 26.20 20.03
N ALA A 96 -10.69 26.48 19.16
CA ALA A 96 -9.75 25.51 18.63
C ALA A 96 -8.98 24.80 19.77
N VAL A 97 -8.63 23.54 19.56
CA VAL A 97 -7.81 22.74 20.49
C VAL A 97 -6.51 23.51 20.79
N PRO A 98 -6.24 23.90 22.06
CA PRO A 98 -5.01 24.60 22.42
C PRO A 98 -3.75 23.82 21.97
N PRO A 99 -2.66 24.47 21.58
CA PRO A 99 -1.41 23.80 21.18
C PRO A 99 -0.83 22.90 22.29
N ASP A 100 -1.11 23.24 23.55
CA ASP A 100 -0.67 22.52 24.74
C ASP A 100 -1.57 21.32 25.09
N THR A 101 -2.59 21.03 24.28
CA THR A 101 -3.45 19.85 24.45
C THR A 101 -2.68 18.62 23.98
N LEU A 102 -2.30 17.75 24.90
CA LEU A 102 -1.44 16.60 24.62
C LEU A 102 -1.96 15.75 23.44
N SER A 103 -1.03 15.37 22.57
CA SER A 103 -1.24 14.39 21.51
C SER A 103 -1.61 13.04 22.11
N LEU A 104 -2.60 12.39 21.50
CA LEU A 104 -3.15 11.13 21.99
C LEU A 104 -2.09 10.02 21.92
N PRO A 105 -2.03 9.10 22.89
CA PRO A 105 -1.04 8.02 22.86
C PRO A 105 -1.28 7.13 21.64
N ALA A 106 -0.21 6.89 20.88
CA ALA A 106 -0.21 5.94 19.79
C ALA A 106 -0.47 4.53 20.33
N VAL A 107 -1.42 3.81 19.72
CA VAL A 107 -1.56 2.37 19.96
C VAL A 107 -0.29 1.69 19.46
N ASN A 108 0.47 1.14 20.41
CA ASN A 108 1.63 0.29 20.17
C ASN A 108 1.27 -0.90 19.28
N SER A 109 2.10 -1.15 18.27
CA SER A 109 2.83 -2.42 18.22
C SER A 109 4.31 -2.06 18.21
N SER A 110 4.95 -2.37 19.33
CA SER A 110 6.31 -2.05 19.70
C SER A 110 7.35 -2.73 18.81
N GLU A 111 8.19 -1.94 18.17
CA GLU A 111 9.64 -2.11 18.13
C GLU A 111 10.25 -0.72 17.80
N SER A 112 10.55 0.06 18.84
CA SER A 112 11.46 1.20 18.73
C SER A 112 12.29 1.31 20.00
N GLU A 113 13.28 0.44 20.11
CA GLU A 113 14.56 0.88 20.67
C GLU A 113 15.50 1.18 19.50
N LYS A 114 15.33 2.37 18.90
CA LYS A 114 16.43 3.26 18.50
C LYS A 114 15.94 4.54 17.82
N SER A 115 16.54 5.62 18.31
CA SER A 115 16.90 6.87 17.65
C SER A 115 15.80 7.79 17.12
N ASP A 116 15.78 8.98 17.74
CA ASP A 116 15.83 10.28 17.06
C ASP A 116 14.61 10.67 16.20
N LYS A 117 14.34 11.96 16.05
CA LYS A 117 13.32 12.43 15.10
C LYS A 117 13.84 12.23 13.67
N GLY A 118 13.87 10.99 13.20
CA GLY A 118 14.15 10.64 11.81
C GLY A 118 12.93 10.89 10.93
N ALA A 119 13.15 11.48 9.75
CA ALA A 119 12.14 11.51 8.70
C ALA A 119 11.68 10.08 8.37
N VAL A 120 10.39 9.88 8.12
CA VAL A 120 9.85 8.59 7.61
C VAL A 120 10.67 8.20 6.38
N THR A 121 11.27 7.01 6.42
CA THR A 121 12.16 6.55 5.35
C THR A 121 11.35 6.22 4.09
N ALA A 122 12.04 6.16 2.94
CA ALA A 122 11.39 5.77 1.69
C ALA A 122 10.76 4.36 1.80
N SER A 123 11.48 3.41 2.41
CA SER A 123 11.03 2.03 2.60
C SER A 123 9.73 1.99 3.40
N GLU A 124 9.71 2.56 4.60
CA GLU A 124 8.53 2.63 5.47
C GLU A 124 7.34 3.27 4.75
N LEU A 125 7.57 4.38 4.03
CA LEU A 125 6.52 5.07 3.30
C LEU A 125 5.92 4.20 2.20
N SER A 126 6.75 3.52 1.40
CA SER A 126 6.30 2.66 0.31
C SER A 126 5.54 1.43 0.81
N GLU A 127 5.98 0.84 1.93
CA GLU A 127 5.35 -0.30 2.56
C GLU A 127 4.01 0.10 3.18
N ALA A 128 3.95 1.22 3.90
CA ALA A 128 2.71 1.76 4.46
C ALA A 128 1.69 2.08 3.36
N LEU A 129 2.14 2.71 2.27
CA LEU A 129 1.31 2.99 1.09
C LEU A 129 0.74 1.69 0.50
N ARG A 130 1.60 0.67 0.37
CA ARG A 130 1.22 -0.63 -0.18
C ARG A 130 0.26 -1.41 0.71
N ASN A 131 0.47 -1.40 2.02
CA ASN A 131 -0.38 -2.07 2.98
C ASN A 131 -1.77 -1.41 3.05
N LEU A 132 -1.84 -0.07 3.04
CA LEU A 132 -3.11 0.64 3.06
C LEU A 132 -3.94 0.39 1.80
N ILE A 133 -3.33 0.44 0.62
CA ILE A 133 -4.08 0.18 -0.62
C ILE A 133 -4.56 -1.28 -0.70
N MET A 134 -3.82 -2.20 -0.09
CA MET A 134 -4.28 -3.59 0.01
C MET A 134 -5.48 -3.75 0.91
N LYS A 135 -5.44 -3.12 2.08
CA LYS A 135 -6.58 -3.08 2.98
C LYS A 135 -7.81 -2.46 2.32
N LEU A 136 -7.62 -1.32 1.64
CA LEU A 136 -8.69 -0.66 0.89
C LEU A 136 -9.28 -1.55 -0.19
N TYR A 137 -8.40 -2.22 -0.96
CA TYR A 137 -8.80 -3.13 -2.01
C TYR A 137 -9.56 -4.33 -1.45
N SER A 138 -9.09 -4.97 -0.37
CA SER A 138 -9.77 -6.12 0.25
C SER A 138 -11.13 -5.77 0.85
N ASP A 139 -11.23 -4.62 1.51
CA ASP A 139 -12.43 -4.22 2.26
C ASP A 139 -13.59 -3.82 1.34
N HIS A 140 -13.31 -3.46 0.08
CA HIS A 140 -14.30 -2.92 -0.86
C HIS A 140 -14.39 -3.71 -2.17
N LEU A 141 -13.68 -4.85 -2.27
CA LEU A 141 -13.84 -5.76 -3.39
C LEU A 141 -15.22 -6.42 -3.29
N SER A 142 -15.98 -6.40 -4.38
CA SER A 142 -17.22 -7.16 -4.47
C SER A 142 -16.95 -8.64 -4.25
N ALA A 143 -17.96 -9.37 -3.76
CA ALA A 143 -17.85 -10.80 -3.44
C ALA A 143 -17.39 -11.69 -4.62
N ASP A 144 -17.55 -11.22 -5.86
CA ASP A 144 -17.09 -11.87 -7.07
C ASP A 144 -15.64 -11.51 -7.48
N GLY A 145 -14.99 -10.60 -6.76
CA GLY A 145 -13.63 -10.14 -7.04
C GLY A 145 -13.49 -9.15 -8.20
N LYS A 146 -14.60 -8.73 -8.82
CA LYS A 146 -14.60 -8.08 -10.14
C LYS A 146 -14.92 -6.59 -10.14
N SER A 147 -15.45 -6.04 -9.05
CA SER A 147 -15.79 -4.63 -8.95
C SER A 147 -15.41 -4.08 -7.58
N VAL A 148 -15.13 -2.80 -7.51
CA VAL A 148 -14.86 -2.12 -6.24
C VAL A 148 -15.86 -0.98 -6.12
N ASP A 149 -16.51 -0.84 -4.95
CA ASP A 149 -17.39 0.29 -4.70
C ASP A 149 -16.56 1.55 -4.43
N TYR A 150 -16.19 2.22 -5.51
CA TYR A 150 -15.39 3.44 -5.47
C TYR A 150 -16.06 4.59 -4.71
N LYS A 151 -17.41 4.64 -4.66
CA LYS A 151 -18.13 5.70 -3.94
C LYS A 151 -18.04 5.51 -2.43
N ALA A 152 -18.17 4.27 -1.96
CA ALA A 152 -17.96 3.94 -0.55
C ALA A 152 -16.50 4.15 -0.14
N LEU A 153 -15.55 3.72 -0.98
CA LEU A 153 -14.12 3.78 -0.70
C LEU A 153 -13.60 5.22 -0.57
N SER A 154 -14.07 6.14 -1.41
CA SER A 154 -13.68 7.56 -1.39
C SER A 154 -14.06 8.31 -0.10
N LYS A 155 -14.96 7.75 0.71
CA LYS A 155 -15.41 8.35 1.99
C LYS A 155 -14.74 7.71 3.22
N SER A 156 -13.85 6.73 3.02
CA SER A 156 -13.19 6.05 4.12
C SER A 156 -11.97 6.83 4.62
N ALA A 157 -11.78 6.90 5.94
CA ALA A 157 -10.58 7.49 6.55
C ALA A 157 -9.27 6.80 6.09
N CYS A 158 -9.35 5.52 5.72
CA CYS A 158 -8.23 4.77 5.18
C CYS A 158 -7.79 5.29 3.80
N TYR A 159 -8.73 5.71 2.95
CA TYR A 159 -8.44 6.29 1.63
C TYR A 159 -7.86 7.70 1.74
N GLU A 160 -8.36 8.50 2.67
CA GLU A 160 -7.78 9.80 3.00
C GLU A 160 -6.31 9.65 3.44
N ARG A 161 -6.05 8.73 4.38
CA ARG A 161 -4.68 8.43 4.82
C ARG A 161 -3.78 7.93 3.70
N TYR A 162 -4.30 7.10 2.79
CA TYR A 162 -3.56 6.67 1.60
C TYR A 162 -3.15 7.86 0.73
N CYS A 163 -4.07 8.81 0.50
CA CYS A 163 -3.79 10.03 -0.27
C CYS A 163 -2.71 10.89 0.41
N GLU A 164 -2.73 11.04 1.73
CA GLU A 164 -1.69 11.77 2.48
C GLU A 164 -0.30 11.13 2.32
N LEU A 165 -0.21 9.80 2.39
CA LEU A 165 1.05 9.10 2.16
C LEU A 165 1.52 9.24 0.71
N ALA A 166 0.61 9.13 -0.26
CA ALA A 166 0.92 9.34 -1.67
C ALA A 166 1.45 10.77 -1.92
N VAL A 167 0.88 11.78 -1.27
CA VAL A 167 1.39 13.17 -1.32
C VAL A 167 2.78 13.28 -0.67
N SER A 168 3.09 12.47 0.33
CA SER A 168 4.39 12.49 1.00
C SER A 168 5.52 11.94 0.13
N LEU A 169 5.22 11.14 -0.91
CA LEU A 169 6.20 10.65 -1.89
C LEU A 169 7.00 11.79 -2.54
N GLN A 170 6.40 12.98 -2.70
CA GLN A 170 7.06 14.13 -3.32
C GLN A 170 8.32 14.59 -2.56
N ARG A 171 8.45 14.23 -1.28
CA ARG A 171 9.55 14.63 -0.39
C ARG A 171 10.61 13.55 -0.18
N VAL A 172 10.45 12.38 -0.80
CA VAL A 172 11.39 11.26 -0.66
C VAL A 172 12.71 11.58 -1.34
N GLU A 173 13.82 11.34 -0.64
CA GLU A 173 15.15 11.39 -1.23
C GLU A 173 15.45 10.06 -1.94
N LEU A 174 15.51 10.09 -3.28
CA LEU A 174 15.67 8.87 -4.10
C LEU A 174 17.12 8.50 -4.35
N LEU A 175 18.04 9.47 -4.33
CA LEU A 175 19.43 9.27 -4.72
C LEU A 175 20.25 8.57 -3.62
N SER A 176 19.85 8.69 -2.36
CA SER A 176 20.49 8.04 -1.22
C SER A 176 20.07 6.57 -1.05
N LEU A 177 19.03 6.11 -1.76
CA LEU A 177 18.56 4.73 -1.66
C LEU A 177 19.58 3.75 -2.23
N SER A 178 19.85 2.70 -1.44
CA SER A 178 20.56 1.51 -1.89
C SER A 178 19.79 0.79 -3.01
N HIS A 179 20.44 -0.21 -3.62
CA HIS A 179 19.82 -1.01 -4.67
C HIS A 179 18.51 -1.68 -4.21
N ASP A 180 18.55 -2.32 -3.05
CA ASP A 180 17.43 -3.11 -2.51
C ASP A 180 16.28 -2.22 -2.02
N GLU A 181 16.58 -1.12 -1.34
CA GLU A 181 15.59 -0.10 -0.96
C GLU A 181 14.89 0.47 -2.19
N ARG A 182 15.66 0.78 -3.24
CA ARG A 182 15.10 1.32 -4.48
C ARG A 182 14.19 0.32 -5.18
N LEU A 183 14.59 -0.95 -5.26
CA LEU A 183 13.76 -2.02 -5.80
C LEU A 183 12.45 -2.15 -5.03
N ALA A 184 12.52 -2.34 -3.70
CA ALA A 184 11.34 -2.50 -2.85
C ALA A 184 10.42 -1.27 -2.95
N PHE A 185 10.99 -0.07 -2.85
CA PHE A 185 10.28 1.20 -2.95
C PHE A 185 9.49 1.31 -4.25
N PHE A 186 10.15 1.18 -5.40
CA PHE A 186 9.49 1.38 -6.69
C PHE A 186 8.52 0.25 -7.05
N ILE A 187 8.77 -0.99 -6.64
CA ILE A 187 7.82 -2.09 -6.81
C ILE A 187 6.55 -1.84 -5.99
N ASN A 188 6.70 -1.45 -4.73
CA ASN A 188 5.57 -1.13 -3.85
C ASN A 188 4.76 0.06 -4.38
N VAL A 189 5.43 1.14 -4.76
CA VAL A 189 4.80 2.35 -5.29
C VAL A 189 4.10 2.07 -6.62
N TYR A 190 4.74 1.34 -7.54
CA TYR A 190 4.12 0.91 -8.80
C TYR A 190 2.84 0.12 -8.53
N ASN A 191 2.94 -0.92 -7.69
CA ASN A 191 1.81 -1.79 -7.38
C ASN A 191 0.67 -1.02 -6.70
N ALA A 192 0.99 -0.05 -5.86
CA ALA A 192 -0.01 0.81 -5.23
C ALA A 192 -0.64 1.78 -6.23
N LEU A 193 0.15 2.37 -7.13
CA LEU A 193 -0.30 3.29 -8.16
C LEU A 193 -1.23 2.61 -9.18
N VAL A 194 -0.98 1.36 -9.56
CA VAL A 194 -1.89 0.57 -10.41
C VAL A 194 -3.27 0.47 -9.76
N ILE A 195 -3.33 0.06 -8.50
CA ILE A 195 -4.61 -0.09 -7.78
C ILE A 195 -5.28 1.26 -7.59
N HIS A 196 -4.54 2.30 -7.19
CA HIS A 196 -5.09 3.64 -7.05
C HIS A 196 -5.60 4.20 -8.38
N GLY A 197 -4.90 3.96 -9.48
CA GLY A 197 -5.34 4.32 -10.83
C GLY A 197 -6.66 3.65 -11.18
N TYR A 198 -6.83 2.36 -10.90
CA TYR A 198 -8.11 1.67 -11.09
C TYR A 198 -9.21 2.22 -10.18
N LEU A 199 -8.87 2.56 -8.93
CA LEU A 199 -9.79 3.21 -7.99
C LEU A 199 -10.31 4.56 -8.48
N ARG A 200 -9.47 5.34 -9.16
CA ARG A 200 -9.81 6.70 -9.63
C ARG A 200 -10.42 6.74 -11.02
N LEU A 201 -9.90 5.94 -11.94
CA LEU A 201 -10.17 6.04 -13.37
C LEU A 201 -10.99 4.86 -13.91
N GLY A 202 -11.18 3.82 -13.09
CA GLY A 202 -11.73 2.54 -13.51
C GLY A 202 -10.73 1.69 -14.29
N PHE A 203 -11.15 0.48 -14.63
CA PHE A 203 -10.33 -0.46 -15.39
C PHE A 203 -10.29 -0.10 -16.88
N PRO A 204 -9.12 -0.18 -17.54
CA PRO A 204 -9.01 0.02 -18.97
C PRO A 204 -9.72 -1.12 -19.72
N LYS A 205 -10.71 -0.78 -20.55
CA LYS A 205 -11.55 -1.77 -21.25
C LYS A 205 -10.99 -2.20 -22.61
N ASN A 206 -9.96 -1.52 -23.11
CA ASN A 206 -9.35 -1.81 -24.40
C ASN A 206 -7.88 -1.42 -24.42
N ILE A 207 -7.18 -1.84 -25.47
CA ILE A 207 -5.73 -1.67 -25.58
C ILE A 207 -5.28 -0.21 -25.56
N TRP A 208 -6.09 0.70 -26.12
CA TRP A 208 -5.76 2.13 -26.16
C TRP A 208 -5.95 2.79 -24.78
N GLN A 209 -7.02 2.44 -24.07
CA GLN A 209 -7.21 2.86 -22.68
C GLN A 209 -6.11 2.32 -21.78
N ARG A 210 -5.67 1.07 -22.00
CA ARG A 210 -4.54 0.46 -21.29
C ARG A 210 -3.24 1.22 -21.58
N TYR A 211 -2.95 1.48 -22.85
CA TYR A 211 -1.80 2.31 -23.22
C TYR A 211 -1.82 3.66 -22.51
N ARG A 212 -2.95 4.36 -22.54
CA ARG A 212 -3.10 5.66 -21.86
C ARG A 212 -2.97 5.53 -20.34
N PHE A 213 -3.47 4.45 -19.75
CA PHE A 213 -3.34 4.21 -18.32
C PHE A 213 -1.87 4.15 -17.89
N PHE A 214 -1.07 3.28 -18.52
CA PHE A 214 0.33 3.10 -18.15
C PHE A 214 1.23 4.30 -18.47
N ASN A 215 0.86 5.12 -19.47
CA ASN A 215 1.66 6.29 -19.89
C ASN A 215 1.26 7.61 -19.21
N TYR A 216 0.14 7.69 -18.48
CA TYR A 216 -0.33 8.95 -17.88
C TYR A 216 -0.63 8.85 -16.38
N VAL A 217 -1.00 7.67 -15.86
CA VAL A 217 -1.17 7.47 -14.42
C VAL A 217 0.19 7.58 -13.75
N SER A 218 0.31 8.52 -12.81
CA SER A 218 1.59 8.95 -12.26
C SER A 218 1.48 9.45 -10.82
N TYR A 219 2.64 9.47 -10.15
CA TYR A 219 2.86 10.18 -8.89
C TYR A 219 4.00 11.19 -9.00
N LEU A 220 3.96 12.21 -8.16
CA LEU A 220 5.09 13.09 -7.89
C LEU A 220 5.94 12.44 -6.79
N ILE A 221 7.17 12.05 -7.12
CA ILE A 221 8.08 11.32 -6.24
C ILE A 221 9.43 12.03 -6.24
N GLY A 222 9.89 12.48 -5.07
CA GLY A 222 11.16 13.20 -4.94
C GLY A 222 11.27 14.44 -5.86
N GLY A 223 10.16 15.15 -6.06
CA GLY A 223 10.09 16.34 -6.93
C GLY A 223 9.88 16.07 -8.42
N GLU A 224 9.89 14.82 -8.88
CA GLU A 224 9.74 14.46 -10.29
C GLU A 224 8.48 13.61 -10.54
N VAL A 225 7.89 13.73 -11.73
CA VAL A 225 6.69 12.95 -12.10
C VAL A 225 7.11 11.59 -12.66
N PHE A 226 6.59 10.51 -12.07
CA PHE A 226 6.82 9.15 -12.52
C PHE A 226 5.51 8.48 -12.90
N THR A 227 5.37 8.12 -14.18
CA THR A 227 4.30 7.24 -14.66
C THR A 227 4.58 5.77 -14.33
N LEU A 228 3.58 4.90 -14.47
CA LEU A 228 3.79 3.45 -14.38
C LEU A 228 4.87 2.98 -15.39
N GLN A 229 4.81 3.50 -16.62
CA GLN A 229 5.80 3.24 -17.66
C GLN A 229 7.21 3.69 -17.25
N ASP A 230 7.34 4.86 -16.62
CA ASP A 230 8.61 5.40 -16.12
C ASP A 230 9.19 4.54 -15.00
N ILE A 231 8.35 4.07 -14.06
CA ILE A 231 8.82 3.24 -12.96
C ILE A 231 9.28 1.86 -13.47
N GLU A 232 8.45 1.17 -14.25
CA GLU A 232 8.79 -0.15 -14.78
C GLU A 232 10.00 -0.07 -15.71
N ASN A 233 9.89 0.70 -16.79
CA ASN A 233 10.85 0.64 -17.88
C ASN A 233 12.01 1.62 -17.72
N GLY A 234 11.75 2.76 -17.08
CA GLY A 234 12.73 3.81 -16.84
C GLY A 234 13.62 3.47 -15.64
N VAL A 235 13.00 3.15 -14.50
CA VAL A 235 13.73 2.90 -13.25
C VAL A 235 14.14 1.45 -13.12
N LEU A 236 13.18 0.52 -13.01
CA LEU A 236 13.43 -0.88 -12.63
C LEU A 236 14.07 -1.72 -13.76
N ARG A 237 13.85 -1.35 -15.02
CA ARG A 237 14.52 -2.00 -16.18
C ARG A 237 15.74 -1.23 -16.69
N GLY A 238 16.29 -0.28 -15.92
CA GLY A 238 17.49 0.46 -16.32
C GLY A 238 17.32 1.24 -17.63
N ASN A 239 16.23 2.00 -17.74
CA ASN A 239 15.90 2.83 -18.90
C ASN A 239 15.88 2.07 -20.24
N ARG A 240 15.26 0.88 -20.24
CA ARG A 240 15.01 0.06 -21.43
C ARG A 240 13.70 0.46 -22.11
N LYS A 241 13.58 0.14 -23.40
CA LYS A 241 12.32 0.37 -24.14
C LYS A 241 11.24 -0.59 -23.64
N GLY A 242 10.04 -0.06 -23.40
CA GLY A 242 8.87 -0.87 -23.07
C GLY A 242 8.25 -1.55 -24.28
N ILE A 243 7.30 -2.43 -24.02
CA ILE A 243 6.51 -3.08 -25.07
C ILE A 243 5.73 -2.01 -25.85
N ALA A 244 5.77 -2.08 -27.18
CA ALA A 244 5.11 -1.14 -28.07
C ALA A 244 5.57 0.34 -27.93
N GLN A 245 6.73 0.57 -27.29
CA GLN A 245 7.33 1.90 -27.19
C GLN A 245 8.47 2.07 -28.20
N LEU A 246 8.49 3.22 -28.87
CA LEU A 246 9.53 3.55 -29.86
C LEU A 246 10.82 4.06 -29.19
N LEU A 247 10.67 4.75 -28.06
CA LEU A 247 11.73 5.45 -27.36
C LEU A 247 11.94 4.91 -25.94
N LYS A 248 13.11 5.20 -25.37
CA LYS A 248 13.38 4.96 -23.95
C LYS A 248 12.57 5.95 -23.10
N PRO A 249 12.12 5.57 -21.89
CA PRO A 249 11.37 6.48 -21.01
C PRO A 249 12.13 7.78 -20.71
N PHE A 250 13.42 7.69 -20.42
CA PHE A 250 14.24 8.84 -20.03
C PHE A 250 15.27 9.18 -21.10
N SER A 251 15.33 10.47 -21.44
CA SER A 251 16.38 11.02 -22.30
C SER A 251 17.71 11.13 -21.55
N LYS A 252 18.81 11.45 -22.24
CA LYS A 252 20.14 11.59 -21.62
C LYS A 252 20.21 12.71 -20.58
N ASN A 253 19.37 13.73 -20.70
CA ASN A 253 19.35 14.89 -19.82
C ASN A 253 18.18 14.85 -18.83
N ASP A 254 17.43 13.75 -18.80
CA ASP A 254 16.30 13.60 -17.88
C ASP A 254 16.84 13.36 -16.46
N PRO A 255 16.47 14.19 -15.46
CA PRO A 255 16.99 14.06 -14.10
C PRO A 255 16.63 12.70 -13.47
N ARG A 256 15.50 12.10 -13.88
CA ARG A 256 15.03 10.79 -13.38
C ARG A 256 15.94 9.64 -13.80
N LEU A 257 16.81 9.84 -14.80
CA LEU A 257 17.78 8.84 -15.23
C LEU A 257 18.78 8.46 -14.12
N GLN A 258 19.09 9.39 -13.21
CA GLN A 258 19.96 9.14 -12.05
C GLN A 258 19.32 8.15 -11.06
N VAL A 259 18.01 8.00 -11.12
CA VAL A 259 17.26 7.06 -10.29
C VAL A 259 17.22 5.66 -10.92
N ALA A 260 17.51 5.51 -12.22
CA ALA A 260 17.45 4.22 -12.89
C ALA A 260 18.47 3.20 -12.35
N LEU A 261 18.06 1.93 -12.33
CA LEU A 261 18.99 0.85 -12.01
C LEU A 261 20.08 0.75 -13.09
N PRO A 262 21.32 0.40 -12.71
CA PRO A 262 22.42 0.26 -13.66
C PRO A 262 22.14 -0.86 -14.68
N GLU A 263 21.50 -1.93 -14.23
CA GLU A 263 21.05 -3.06 -15.06
C GLU A 263 19.58 -3.36 -14.78
N ALA A 264 18.90 -3.97 -15.75
CA ALA A 264 17.52 -4.38 -15.58
C ALA A 264 17.43 -5.55 -14.59
N GLU A 265 16.51 -5.46 -13.63
CA GLU A 265 16.18 -6.56 -12.73
C GLU A 265 15.07 -7.42 -13.37
N PRO A 266 15.35 -8.63 -13.90
CA PRO A 266 14.35 -9.40 -14.64
C PRO A 266 13.24 -9.96 -13.74
N LEU A 267 13.48 -10.08 -12.43
CA LEU A 267 12.50 -10.66 -11.51
C LEU A 267 11.31 -9.73 -11.22
N ILE A 268 11.43 -8.43 -11.51
CA ILE A 268 10.31 -7.49 -11.35
C ILE A 268 9.09 -7.91 -12.18
N HIS A 269 9.30 -8.62 -13.30
CA HIS A 269 8.24 -9.10 -14.19
C HIS A 269 7.25 -10.04 -13.49
N PHE A 270 7.66 -10.65 -12.37
CA PHE A 270 6.83 -11.51 -11.52
C PHE A 270 6.40 -10.82 -10.22
N ALA A 271 6.72 -9.55 -10.04
CA ALA A 271 6.42 -8.78 -8.84
C ALA A 271 5.49 -7.59 -9.10
N LEU A 272 5.53 -7.05 -10.31
CA LEU A 272 4.70 -5.95 -10.74
C LEU A 272 3.30 -6.44 -11.14
N ASN A 273 2.28 -5.80 -10.60
CA ASN A 273 0.89 -6.02 -10.96
C ASN A 273 0.66 -5.42 -12.35
N CYS A 274 0.59 -6.26 -13.37
CA CYS A 274 0.25 -5.81 -14.72
C CYS A 274 -1.26 -5.52 -14.88
N GLY A 275 -2.07 -5.69 -13.82
CA GLY A 275 -3.50 -5.42 -13.83
C GLY A 275 -4.32 -6.37 -14.71
N ALA A 276 -3.76 -7.52 -15.06
CA ALA A 276 -4.45 -8.62 -15.72
C ALA A 276 -4.72 -9.77 -14.74
N LYS A 277 -5.72 -10.61 -15.04
CA LYS A 277 -6.05 -11.80 -14.25
C LYS A 277 -4.88 -12.80 -14.36
N GLY A 278 -4.27 -13.14 -13.22
CA GLY A 278 -3.07 -13.99 -13.15
C GLY A 278 -1.86 -13.35 -12.46
N CYS A 279 -1.97 -12.09 -11.97
CA CYS A 279 -0.90 -11.49 -11.18
C CYS A 279 -0.63 -12.29 -9.91
N PRO A 280 0.65 -12.59 -9.59
CA PRO A 280 1.02 -13.40 -8.44
C PRO A 280 0.51 -12.80 -7.12
N PRO A 281 0.33 -13.63 -6.06
CA PRO A 281 -0.27 -13.21 -4.81
C PRO A 281 0.41 -11.96 -4.30
N ILE A 282 -0.41 -10.95 -4.15
CA ILE A 282 -0.04 -9.60 -3.83
C ILE A 282 0.69 -9.56 -2.49
N ARG A 283 1.97 -9.20 -2.52
CA ARG A 283 2.81 -8.99 -1.34
C ARG A 283 3.35 -7.57 -1.34
N THR A 284 3.57 -7.07 -0.13
CA THR A 284 4.39 -5.89 0.13
C THR A 284 5.83 -6.37 0.16
N TYR A 285 6.72 -5.62 -0.50
CA TYR A 285 8.13 -5.95 -0.58
C TYR A 285 8.92 -5.10 0.41
N THR A 286 9.95 -5.68 1.03
CA THR A 286 10.79 -4.99 2.02
C THR A 286 12.23 -4.96 1.52
N SER A 287 13.01 -3.95 1.90
CA SER A 287 14.42 -3.84 1.49
C SER A 287 15.26 -5.03 1.93
N GLU A 288 14.97 -5.58 3.10
CA GLU A 288 15.78 -6.63 3.74
C GLU A 288 15.65 -7.97 3.02
N ASP A 289 14.48 -8.23 2.41
CA ASP A 289 14.13 -9.53 1.83
C ASP A 289 13.78 -9.46 0.34
N ILE A 290 13.93 -8.30 -0.32
CA ILE A 290 13.46 -8.08 -1.69
C ILE A 290 13.94 -9.18 -2.65
N GLY A 291 15.22 -9.56 -2.59
CA GLY A 291 15.77 -10.61 -3.45
C GLY A 291 15.09 -11.97 -3.24
N SER A 292 14.87 -12.37 -1.98
CA SER A 292 14.21 -13.64 -1.66
C SER A 292 12.72 -13.63 -2.02
N GLN A 293 12.05 -12.47 -1.84
CA GLN A 293 10.64 -12.26 -2.19
C GLN A 293 10.44 -12.32 -3.71
N LEU A 294 11.30 -11.66 -4.48
CA LEU A 294 11.31 -11.70 -5.95
C LEU A 294 11.57 -13.12 -6.48
N GLN A 295 12.57 -13.81 -5.92
CA GLN A 295 12.85 -15.21 -6.26
C GLN A 295 11.67 -16.13 -5.95
N THR A 296 11.01 -15.91 -4.80
CA THR A 296 9.83 -16.67 -4.41
C THR A 296 8.68 -16.47 -5.39
N ALA A 297 8.46 -15.24 -5.86
CA ALA A 297 7.42 -14.89 -6.83
C ALA A 297 7.71 -15.50 -8.20
N ALA A 298 8.93 -15.35 -8.72
CA ALA A 298 9.36 -15.95 -9.99
C ALA A 298 9.26 -17.48 -9.96
N GLY A 299 9.73 -18.11 -8.88
CA GLY A 299 9.64 -19.56 -8.71
C GLY A 299 8.20 -20.05 -8.59
N ALA A 300 7.29 -19.30 -7.95
CA ALA A 300 5.86 -19.64 -7.91
C ALA A 300 5.25 -19.61 -9.32
N PHE A 301 5.55 -18.55 -10.08
CA PHE A 301 5.04 -18.36 -11.43
C PHE A 301 5.55 -19.45 -12.38
N LEU A 302 6.84 -19.77 -12.34
CA LEU A 302 7.43 -20.82 -13.20
C LEU A 302 6.90 -22.22 -12.88
N GLU A 303 6.43 -22.47 -11.65
CA GLU A 303 5.79 -23.74 -11.30
C GLU A 303 4.33 -23.80 -11.75
N SER A 304 3.66 -22.67 -12.02
CA SER A 304 2.29 -22.66 -12.53
C SER A 304 2.23 -23.08 -14.01
N ASP A 305 1.04 -23.50 -14.44
CA ASP A 305 0.79 -23.87 -15.84
C ASP A 305 0.76 -22.64 -16.77
N ASP A 306 0.59 -21.45 -16.21
CA ASP A 306 0.62 -20.17 -16.94
C ASP A 306 2.05 -19.64 -17.15
N GLY A 307 3.02 -20.12 -16.36
CA GLY A 307 4.41 -19.67 -16.44
C GLY A 307 5.28 -20.52 -17.34
N CYS A 308 5.34 -21.83 -17.08
CA CYS A 308 6.23 -22.76 -17.80
C CYS A 308 5.65 -24.18 -17.84
N ASN A 309 5.53 -24.73 -19.05
CA ASN A 309 5.13 -26.11 -19.31
C ASN A 309 6.24 -26.85 -20.04
N VAL A 310 6.67 -27.99 -19.48
CA VAL A 310 7.77 -28.81 -20.01
C VAL A 310 7.20 -30.11 -20.55
N ASP A 311 7.22 -30.29 -21.87
CA ASP A 311 6.82 -31.53 -22.55
C ASP A 311 8.09 -32.30 -22.98
N THR A 312 8.41 -33.34 -22.22
CA THR A 312 9.61 -34.17 -22.47
C THR A 312 9.47 -35.07 -23.69
N VAL A 313 8.24 -35.43 -24.09
CA VAL A 313 7.97 -36.29 -25.25
C VAL A 313 8.14 -35.51 -26.54
N LYS A 314 7.54 -34.31 -26.62
CA LYS A 314 7.66 -33.41 -27.78
C LYS A 314 8.96 -32.60 -27.79
N ARG A 315 9.75 -32.67 -26.71
CA ARG A 315 10.95 -31.85 -26.49
C ARG A 315 10.65 -30.35 -26.62
N GLU A 316 9.54 -29.92 -26.04
CA GLU A 316 9.03 -28.55 -26.13
C GLU A 316 8.89 -27.92 -24.74
N VAL A 317 9.39 -26.68 -24.61
CA VAL A 317 9.16 -25.84 -23.42
C VAL A 317 8.26 -24.70 -23.85
N LYS A 318 7.03 -24.70 -23.32
CA LYS A 318 6.04 -23.66 -23.59
C LYS A 318 6.04 -22.64 -22.45
N LEU A 319 6.40 -21.40 -22.76
CA LEU A 319 6.59 -20.32 -21.79
C LEU A 319 5.51 -19.24 -21.90
N SER A 320 5.33 -18.47 -20.83
CA SER A 320 4.50 -17.26 -20.85
C SER A 320 5.02 -16.23 -21.88
N GLN A 321 4.12 -15.42 -22.45
CA GLN A 321 4.51 -14.35 -23.40
C GLN A 321 5.42 -13.28 -22.78
N ILE A 322 5.47 -13.18 -21.45
CA ILE A 322 6.38 -12.23 -20.79
C ILE A 322 7.84 -12.46 -21.21
N PHE A 323 8.24 -13.72 -21.39
CA PHE A 323 9.57 -14.10 -21.88
C PHE A 323 9.80 -13.74 -23.34
N LYS A 324 8.73 -13.62 -24.15
CA LYS A 324 8.81 -13.17 -25.53
C LYS A 324 8.93 -11.66 -25.62
N TRP A 325 8.11 -10.93 -24.89
CA TRP A 325 8.06 -9.47 -24.96
C TRP A 325 9.28 -8.80 -24.33
N TYR A 326 9.77 -9.36 -23.24
CA TYR A 326 10.93 -8.87 -22.51
C TYR A 326 12.15 -9.78 -22.69
N LYS A 327 12.30 -10.39 -23.87
CA LYS A 327 13.38 -11.35 -24.20
C LYS A 327 14.77 -10.85 -23.81
N ALA A 328 15.02 -9.54 -23.94
CA ALA A 328 16.29 -8.91 -23.61
C ALA A 328 16.61 -8.88 -22.11
N ASP A 329 15.62 -9.05 -21.25
CA ASP A 329 15.82 -9.10 -19.80
C ASP A 329 16.19 -10.54 -19.35
N PHE A 330 15.89 -11.55 -20.18
CA PHE A 330 16.11 -12.97 -19.86
C PHE A 330 17.30 -13.60 -20.63
N GLY A 331 18.15 -12.78 -21.24
CA GLY A 331 19.40 -13.23 -21.87
C GLY A 331 19.41 -13.31 -23.39
N ASP A 332 18.44 -12.73 -24.10
CA ASP A 332 18.40 -12.49 -25.56
C ASP A 332 18.37 -13.72 -26.50
N THR A 333 18.78 -14.89 -26.02
CA THR A 333 18.83 -16.16 -26.76
C THR A 333 17.97 -17.22 -26.06
N GLU A 334 17.48 -18.20 -26.81
CA GLU A 334 16.65 -19.28 -26.23
C GLU A 334 17.43 -20.11 -25.21
N GLU A 335 18.72 -20.36 -25.45
CA GLU A 335 19.59 -21.07 -24.50
C GLU A 335 19.73 -20.32 -23.18
N LYS A 336 20.06 -19.02 -23.23
CA LYS A 336 20.18 -18.19 -22.02
C LYS A 336 18.84 -18.05 -21.31
N LEU A 337 17.73 -17.92 -22.04
CA LEU A 337 16.38 -17.90 -21.49
C LEU A 337 16.05 -19.20 -20.74
N LEU A 338 16.30 -20.37 -21.34
CA LEU A 338 16.01 -21.65 -20.69
C LEU A 338 16.91 -21.89 -19.47
N ASN A 339 18.18 -21.47 -19.52
CA ASN A 339 19.08 -21.50 -18.37
C ASN A 339 18.61 -20.54 -17.27
N TRP A 340 18.13 -19.35 -17.63
CA TRP A 340 17.54 -18.40 -16.70
C TRP A 340 16.30 -19.01 -16.02
N VAL A 341 15.37 -19.59 -16.81
CA VAL A 341 14.17 -20.28 -16.28
C VAL A 341 14.59 -21.40 -15.33
N LEU A 342 15.50 -22.28 -15.75
CA LEU A 342 15.98 -23.39 -14.92
C LEU A 342 16.55 -22.90 -13.58
N THR A 343 17.31 -21.80 -13.59
CA THR A 343 17.92 -21.23 -12.39
C THR A 343 16.86 -20.78 -11.38
N HIS A 344 15.80 -20.14 -11.85
CA HIS A 344 14.74 -19.52 -11.03
C HIS A 344 13.56 -20.44 -10.71
N MET A 345 13.50 -21.64 -11.30
CA MET A 345 12.53 -22.66 -10.90
C MET A 345 12.79 -23.19 -9.49
N ARG A 346 11.72 -23.56 -8.78
CA ARG A 346 11.80 -24.24 -7.48
C ARG A 346 12.32 -25.67 -7.66
N ALA A 347 12.74 -26.29 -6.56
CA ALA A 347 13.13 -27.70 -6.57
C ALA A 347 11.89 -28.58 -6.82
N SER A 348 11.61 -28.89 -8.08
CA SER A 348 10.42 -29.63 -8.52
C SER A 348 10.77 -30.73 -9.53
N GLN A 349 9.82 -31.62 -9.80
CA GLN A 349 9.95 -32.58 -10.90
C GLN A 349 10.02 -31.86 -12.26
N LYS A 350 9.31 -30.73 -12.42
CA LYS A 350 9.34 -29.88 -13.62
C LYS A 350 10.77 -29.37 -13.88
N LYS A 351 11.47 -28.88 -12.84
CA LYS A 351 12.88 -28.45 -12.93
C LYS A 351 13.81 -29.58 -13.34
N LYS A 352 13.63 -30.78 -12.77
CA LYS A 352 14.41 -31.97 -13.15
C LYS A 352 14.18 -32.34 -14.62
N SER A 353 12.93 -32.36 -15.07
CA SER A 353 12.56 -32.62 -16.47
C SER A 353 13.21 -31.62 -17.42
N LEU A 354 13.15 -30.32 -17.10
CA LEU A 354 13.80 -29.28 -17.90
C LEU A 354 15.33 -29.47 -17.95
N LYS A 355 15.96 -29.76 -16.80
CA LYS A 355 17.41 -30.02 -16.72
C LYS A 355 17.83 -31.20 -17.61
N THR A 356 17.09 -32.31 -17.56
CA THR A 356 17.34 -33.48 -18.42
C THR A 356 17.17 -33.12 -19.89
N LEU A 357 16.10 -32.40 -20.23
CA LEU A 357 15.78 -32.01 -21.59
C LEU A 357 16.88 -31.11 -22.19
N LEU A 358 17.40 -30.15 -21.41
CA LEU A 358 18.53 -29.31 -21.81
C LEU A 358 19.84 -30.10 -22.02
N SER A 359 20.07 -31.16 -21.24
CA SER A 359 21.27 -32.01 -21.39
C SER A 359 21.24 -32.93 -22.61
N THR A 360 20.07 -33.15 -23.22
CA THR A 360 19.87 -34.13 -24.32
C THR A 360 19.78 -33.48 -25.71
N GLY A 361 20.13 -32.19 -25.84
CA GLY A 361 20.23 -31.45 -27.12
C GLY A 361 19.05 -30.53 -27.40
N ASN A 362 18.77 -30.25 -28.68
CA ASN A 362 17.81 -29.22 -29.12
C ASN A 362 16.43 -29.31 -28.43
N VAL A 363 15.96 -28.13 -28.02
CA VAL A 363 14.69 -27.90 -27.32
C VAL A 363 13.90 -26.87 -28.11
N LYS A 364 12.64 -27.18 -28.43
CA LYS A 364 11.75 -26.20 -29.05
C LYS A 364 11.18 -25.28 -27.98
N VAL A 365 11.37 -23.97 -28.13
CA VAL A 365 10.69 -22.98 -27.30
C VAL A 365 9.43 -22.50 -28.02
N SER A 366 8.29 -22.53 -27.33
CA SER A 366 7.05 -21.91 -27.81
C SER A 366 6.39 -21.07 -26.72
N TYR A 367 5.42 -20.24 -27.10
CA TYR A 367 4.80 -19.30 -26.17
C TYR A 367 3.30 -19.55 -26.07
N MET A 368 2.77 -19.49 -24.85
CA MET A 368 1.34 -19.65 -24.58
C MET A 368 0.56 -18.46 -25.14
N PRO A 369 -0.70 -18.65 -25.61
CA PRO A 369 -1.56 -17.52 -25.92
C PRO A 369 -1.75 -16.68 -24.64
N TYR A 370 -1.64 -15.36 -24.77
CA TYR A 370 -1.89 -14.46 -23.66
C TYR A 370 -3.16 -13.67 -23.93
N ASP A 371 -4.09 -13.75 -23.00
CA ASP A 371 -5.31 -12.97 -23.08
C ASP A 371 -5.09 -11.58 -22.51
N TRP A 372 -5.23 -10.57 -23.37
CA TRP A 372 -5.17 -9.17 -22.99
C TRP A 372 -6.51 -8.64 -22.45
N SER A 373 -7.56 -9.46 -22.46
CA SER A 373 -8.85 -9.10 -21.91
C SER A 373 -8.76 -8.97 -20.39
N THR A 374 -9.10 -7.79 -19.88
CA THR A 374 -9.40 -7.62 -18.46
C THR A 374 -10.80 -8.18 -18.25
N ASP A 375 -10.91 -9.41 -17.77
CA ASP A 375 -12.20 -10.08 -17.50
C ASP A 375 -12.96 -9.40 -16.34
N ILE A 376 -13.63 -8.29 -16.64
CA ILE A 376 -14.85 -7.89 -15.95
C ILE A 376 -15.96 -8.11 -16.97
N THR A 377 -16.41 -9.36 -17.07
CA THR A 377 -17.65 -9.71 -17.74
C THR A 377 -18.77 -8.91 -17.10
N HIS A 378 -19.26 -7.90 -17.82
CA HIS A 378 -20.46 -7.16 -17.50
C HIS A 378 -21.65 -8.13 -17.50
N ASN A 379 -22.34 -8.28 -16.37
CA ASN A 379 -23.77 -8.52 -16.39
C ASN A 379 -24.42 -7.21 -15.95
N ASN A 380 -25.35 -6.75 -16.80
CA ASN A 380 -26.02 -5.45 -16.76
C ASN A 380 -26.65 -5.09 -15.42
#